data_AF-A0A524M402-F1
#
_entry.id   AF-A0A524M402-F1
#
_cell.length_a   1.000
_cell.length_b   1.000
_cell.length_c   1.000
_cell.angle_alpha   90.00
_cell.angle_beta   90.00
_cell.angle_gamma   90.00
#
_symmetry.space_group_name_H-M   'P 1'
#
loop_
_entity.id
_entity.type
_entity.pdbx_description
1 polymer ?
#
loop_
_entity_poly.entity_id
_entity_poly.type
_entity_poly.pdbx_seq_one_letter_code
_entity_poly.pdbx_strand_id
1 'polypeptide(L)' 'RDREIIVVCRSGMRAVRASEILARNGFGKVKVLRGGMIAWRDLKK' A
#
# COMPACT_ATOMS: atom_id res chain seq x y z
N ARG A 1 16.33 0.75 -5.57
CA ARG A 1 14.88 1.02 -5.42
C ARG A 1 14.05 -0.17 -5.95
N ASP A 2 14.60 -1.38 -5.80
CA ASP A 2 14.25 -2.51 -6.66
C ASP A 2 13.55 -3.64 -5.91
N ARG A 3 13.31 -3.41 -4.61
CA ARG A 3 12.53 -4.27 -3.75
C ARG A 3 11.06 -3.91 -3.87
N GLU A 4 10.21 -4.92 -3.71
CA GLU A 4 8.76 -4.70 -3.63
C GLU A 4 8.41 -3.93 -2.35
N ILE A 5 7.54 -2.93 -2.49
CA ILE A 5 7.02 -2.11 -1.40
C ILE A 5 5.52 -2.30 -1.34
N ILE A 6 5.02 -2.82 -0.22
CA ILE A 6 3.59 -2.87 0.07
C ILE A 6 3.24 -1.69 0.98
N VAL A 7 2.42 -0.79 0.47
CA VAL A 7 1.94 0.38 1.21
C VAL A 7 0.60 0.07 1.85
N VAL A 8 0.45 0.38 3.13
CA VAL A 8 -0.76 0.10 3.90
C VAL A 8 -1.14 1.31 4.75
N CYS A 9 -2.44 1.51 4.94
CA CYS A 9 -2.99 2.39 5.96
C CYS A 9 -4.26 1.76 6.57
N ARG A 10 -5.03 2.50 7.36
CA ARG A 10 -6.26 1.97 8.01
C ARG A 10 -7.25 1.32 7.01
N SER A 11 -7.64 2.04 5.97
CA SER A 11 -8.69 1.61 5.01
C SER A 11 -8.23 1.54 3.54
N GLY A 12 -6.96 1.83 3.26
CA GLY A 12 -6.38 1.85 1.90
C GLY A 12 -6.26 3.23 1.25
N MET A 13 -7.13 4.20 1.57
CA MET A 13 -7.17 5.52 0.89
C MET A 13 -5.86 6.31 0.93
N ARG A 14 -5.18 6.37 2.09
CA ARG A 14 -3.89 7.06 2.21
C ARG A 14 -2.76 6.30 1.53
N ALA A 15 -2.87 4.98 1.46
CA ALA A 15 -1.85 4.13 0.87
C ALA A 15 -1.82 4.30 -0.66
N VAL A 16 -2.97 4.55 -1.30
CA VAL A 16 -3.05 4.93 -2.71
C VAL A 16 -2.23 6.20 -2.98
N ARG A 17 -2.49 7.29 -2.24
CA ARG A 17 -1.75 8.55 -2.40
C ARG A 17 -0.24 8.37 -2.16
N ALA A 18 0.13 7.64 -1.12
CA ALA A 18 1.54 7.33 -0.85
C ALA A 18 2.18 6.48 -1.97
N SER A 19 1.43 5.56 -2.58
CA SER A 19 1.94 4.78 -3.72
C SER A 19 2.22 5.63 -4.95
N GLU A 20 1.40 6.64 -5.23
CA GLU A 20 1.61 7.59 -6.32
C GLU A 20 2.85 8.46 -6.08
N ILE A 21 3.04 8.92 -4.84
CA ILE A 21 4.23 9.68 -4.45
C ILE A 21 5.49 8.81 -4.64
N LEU A 22 5.47 7.56 -4.19
CA LEU A 22 6.60 6.63 -4.37
C LEU A 22 6.86 6.35 -5.86
N ALA A 23 5.83 6.11 -6.66
CA ALA A 23 5.98 5.90 -8.10
C ALA A 23 6.65 7.10 -8.77
N ARG A 24 6.22 8.34 -8.45
CA ARG A 24 6.84 9.58 -8.94
C ARG A 24 8.30 9.76 -8.51
N ASN A 25 8.69 9.15 -7.39
CA ASN A 25 10.07 9.16 -6.88
C ASN A 25 10.93 8.00 -7.43
N GLY A 26 10.46 7.28 -8.45
CA GLY A 26 11.23 6.24 -9.13
C GLY A 26 11.23 4.89 -8.43
N PHE A 27 10.23 4.61 -7.60
CA PHE A 27 9.99 3.27 -7.08
C PHE A 27 9.08 2.49 -8.04
N GLY A 28 9.66 1.55 -8.79
CA GLY A 28 8.94 0.80 -9.83
C GLY A 28 8.11 -0.39 -9.32
N LYS A 29 8.27 -0.80 -8.05
CA LYS A 29 7.61 -1.98 -7.48
C LYS A 29 6.79 -1.62 -6.24
N VAL A 30 5.77 -0.78 -6.41
CA VAL A 30 4.90 -0.32 -5.32
C VAL A 30 3.50 -0.92 -5.48
N LYS A 31 2.97 -1.53 -4.42
CA LYS A 31 1.61 -2.09 -4.38
C LYS A 31 0.89 -1.57 -3.14
N VAL A 32 -0.44 -1.53 -3.21
CA VAL A 32 -1.29 -1.09 -2.09
C VAL A 32 -2.03 -2.29 -1.53
N LEU A 33 -2.04 -2.45 -0.21
CA LEU A 33 -2.88 -3.44 0.45
C LEU A 33 -4.36 -3.05 0.35
N ARG A 34 -5.12 -3.80 -0.47
CA ARG A 34 -6.56 -3.56 -0.69
C ARG A 34 -7.32 -3.68 0.64
N GLY A 35 -8.16 -2.70 0.94
CA GLY A 35 -8.95 -2.63 2.18
C GLY A 35 -8.14 -2.25 3.44
N GLY A 36 -6.82 -2.09 3.32
CA GLY A 36 -5.95 -1.68 4.42
C GLY A 36 -5.93 -2.66 5.60
N MET A 37 -5.56 -2.14 6.77
CA MET A 37 -5.47 -2.93 8.00
C MET A 37 -6.81 -3.52 8.45
N ILE A 38 -7.93 -2.88 8.10
CA ILE A 38 -9.27 -3.40 8.43
C ILE A 38 -9.48 -4.75 7.74
N ALA A 39 -9.36 -4.78 6.41
CA ALA A 39 -9.52 -6.02 5.65
C ALA A 39 -8.50 -7.09 6.07
N TRP A 40 -7.24 -6.70 6.34
CA TRP A 40 -6.22 -7.62 6.84
C TRP A 40 -6.60 -8.29 8.16
N ARG A 41 -7.17 -7.52 9.09
CA ARG A 41 -7.59 -8.04 10.39
C ARG A 41 -8.84 -8.90 10.28
N ASP A 42 -9.76 -8.57 9.39
CA ASP A 42 -10.99 -9.33 9.19
C ASP A 42 -10.72 -10.72 8.60
N LEU A 43 -9.66 -10.88 7.81
CA LEU A 43 -9.19 -12.19 7.32
C LEU A 43 -8.65 -13.12 8.41
N LYS A 44 -8.37 -12.62 9.62
CA LYS A 44 -7.91 -13.43 10.76
C LYS A 44 -9.05 -13.95 11.65
N LYS A 45 -10.30 -13.62 11.32
CA LYS A 45 -11.49 -14.25 11.92
C LYS A 45 -11.86 -15.50 11.14
#